data_AF-A0A8J3HJL1-F1
#
_entry.id   AF-A0A8J3HJL1-F1
#
_cell.length_a   1.000
_cell.length_b   1.000
_cell.length_c   1.000
_cell.angle_alpha   90.00
_cell.angle_beta   90.00
_cell.angle_gamma   90.00
#
_symmetry.space_group_name_H-M   'P 1'
#
loop_
_entity.id
_entity.type
_entity.pdbx_description
1 polymer ?
#
loop_
_entity_poly.entity_id
_entity_poly.type
_entity_poly.pdbx_seq_one_letter_code
_entity_poly.pdbx_strand_id
1 'polypeptide(L)'
;MNRDLKTVLVNIANALGVPQSDVEADHGRWHLYERVIESSNHLDLLRKAVALEEDTTLATSVVLRMLELVTDDQQDDWIVQLAPNNRAYSQRRAGEIRILRRARVGAVYPEEIASQVGDWTDWLQLRLVENLGNRASLAILSDQGRTKRIRNSAAQRLRALIN
;
A
#
# COMPACT_ATOMS: atom_id res chain seq x y z
N MET A 1 14.86 19.59 -7.24
CA MET A 1 15.22 19.12 -5.90
C MET A 1 15.57 20.29 -4.99
N ASN A 2 14.64 20.63 -4.12
CA ASN A 2 14.80 21.57 -3.02
C ASN A 2 16.04 21.23 -2.15
N ARG A 3 16.74 22.27 -1.66
CA ARG A 3 17.87 22.17 -0.75
C ARG A 3 17.52 21.38 0.52
N ASP A 4 16.33 21.57 1.05
CA ASP A 4 15.88 20.87 2.28
C ASP A 4 15.74 19.36 2.03
N LEU A 5 15.17 18.97 0.88
CA LEU A 5 15.08 17.56 0.48
C LEU A 5 16.48 16.97 0.33
N LYS A 6 17.41 17.69 -0.32
CA LYS A 6 18.81 17.26 -0.46
C LYS A 6 19.45 16.99 0.90
N THR A 7 19.26 17.88 1.88
CA THR A 7 19.78 17.71 3.25
C THR A 7 19.19 16.47 3.92
N VAL A 8 17.88 16.24 3.82
CA VAL A 8 17.25 15.03 4.40
C VAL A 8 17.78 13.76 3.75
N LEU A 9 17.93 13.75 2.42
CA LEU A 9 18.47 12.60 1.69
C LEU A 9 19.92 12.28 2.08
N VAL A 10 20.76 13.30 2.28
CA VAL A 10 22.13 13.12 2.79
C VAL A 10 22.11 12.52 4.19
N ASN A 11 21.21 12.97 5.07
CA ASN A 11 21.09 12.40 6.41
C ASN A 11 20.66 10.92 6.38
N ILE A 12 19.73 10.55 5.49
CA ILE A 12 19.33 9.15 5.28
C ILE A 12 20.52 8.34 4.75
N ALA A 13 21.23 8.85 3.74
CA ALA A 13 22.37 8.17 3.16
C ALA A 13 23.48 7.91 4.20
N ASN A 14 23.82 8.92 5.00
CA ASN A 14 24.78 8.79 6.09
C ASN A 14 24.33 7.77 7.14
N ALA A 15 23.04 7.80 7.53
CA ALA A 15 22.49 6.86 8.51
C ALA A 15 22.51 5.41 8.01
N LEU A 16 22.36 5.20 6.70
CA LEU A 16 22.41 3.89 6.05
C LEU A 16 23.81 3.47 5.58
N GLY A 17 24.83 4.34 5.71
CA GLY A 17 26.17 4.08 5.17
C GLY A 17 26.23 4.01 3.64
N VAL A 18 25.32 4.71 2.94
CA VAL A 18 25.22 4.72 1.48
C VAL A 18 25.96 5.93 0.90
N PRO A 19 26.77 5.77 -0.17
CA PRO A 19 27.41 6.89 -0.85
C PRO A 19 26.40 7.90 -1.40
N GLN A 20 26.70 9.20 -1.27
CA GLN A 20 25.82 10.25 -1.79
C GLN A 20 25.67 10.20 -3.33
N SER A 21 26.69 9.72 -4.04
CA SER A 21 26.64 9.51 -5.50
C SER A 21 25.48 8.61 -5.92
N ASP A 22 25.12 7.65 -5.08
CA ASP A 22 24.06 6.68 -5.37
C ASP A 22 22.68 7.32 -5.24
N VAL A 23 22.55 8.39 -4.44
CA VAL A 23 21.30 9.14 -4.25
C VAL A 23 20.97 10.02 -5.45
N GLU A 24 21.99 10.58 -6.09
CA GLU A 24 21.85 11.50 -7.23
C GLU A 24 21.63 10.78 -8.57
N ALA A 25 21.69 9.44 -8.61
CA ALA A 25 21.35 8.63 -9.78
C ALA A 25 19.85 8.65 -10.10
N ASP A 26 19.47 8.33 -11.35
CA ASP A 26 18.09 8.38 -11.88
C ASP A 26 17.05 7.66 -10.99
N HIS A 27 17.45 6.58 -10.32
CA HIS A 27 16.61 5.82 -9.37
C HIS A 27 17.15 5.80 -7.93
N GLY A 28 18.15 6.63 -7.65
CA GLY A 28 18.86 6.68 -6.37
C GLY A 28 17.95 6.93 -5.18
N ARG A 29 17.01 7.87 -5.34
CA ARG A 29 16.02 8.22 -4.31
C ARG A 29 15.10 7.05 -3.97
N TRP A 30 14.58 6.34 -4.97
CA TRP A 30 13.71 5.18 -4.74
C TRP A 30 14.46 4.10 -3.94
N HIS A 31 15.65 3.71 -4.39
CA HIS A 31 16.43 2.70 -3.69
C HIS A 31 16.82 3.10 -2.26
N LEU A 32 17.09 4.39 -2.04
CA LEU A 32 17.34 4.90 -0.70
C LEU A 32 16.09 4.79 0.20
N TYR A 33 14.92 5.20 -0.31
CA TYR A 33 13.64 5.07 0.40
C TYR A 33 13.29 3.60 0.68
N GLU A 34 13.48 2.73 -0.31
CA GLU A 34 13.25 1.28 -0.21
C GLU A 34 14.08 0.67 0.92
N ARG A 35 15.36 1.01 1.04
CA ARG A 35 16.22 0.55 2.16
C ARG A 35 15.72 1.02 3.53
N VAL A 36 15.23 2.26 3.63
CA VAL A 36 14.60 2.75 4.87
C VAL A 36 13.33 1.96 5.19
N ILE A 37 12.49 1.71 4.19
CA ILE A 37 11.26 0.93 4.32
C ILE A 37 11.56 -0.49 4.80
N GLU A 38 12.50 -1.18 4.16
CA GLU A 38 12.87 -2.57 4.47
C GLU A 38 13.49 -2.73 5.86
N SER A 39 14.36 -1.81 6.25
CA SER A 39 14.98 -1.84 7.58
C SER A 39 14.06 -1.34 8.69
N SER A 40 13.00 -0.58 8.34
CA SER A 40 12.13 0.13 9.29
C SER A 40 12.87 1.08 10.24
N ASN A 41 14.11 1.44 9.94
CA ASN A 41 14.93 2.39 10.69
C ASN A 41 14.86 3.77 10.05
N HIS A 42 14.93 4.85 10.85
CA HIS A 42 14.91 6.23 10.34
C HIS A 42 13.64 6.61 9.54
N LEU A 43 12.50 6.01 9.90
CA LEU A 43 11.21 6.31 9.27
C LEU A 43 10.79 7.79 9.46
N ASP A 44 11.28 8.46 10.49
CA ASP A 44 11.10 9.90 10.68
C ASP A 44 11.78 10.73 9.59
N LEU A 45 13.00 10.34 9.18
CA LEU A 45 13.71 10.98 8.08
C LEU A 45 13.01 10.68 6.74
N LEU A 46 12.56 9.45 6.52
CA LEU A 46 11.77 9.11 5.33
C LEU A 46 10.49 9.94 5.26
N ARG A 47 9.78 10.11 6.37
CA ARG A 47 8.56 10.92 6.43
C ARG A 47 8.83 12.38 6.06
N LYS A 48 9.92 12.96 6.57
CA LYS A 48 10.37 14.31 6.18
C LYS A 48 10.73 14.39 4.70
N ALA A 49 11.39 13.38 4.15
CA ALA A 49 11.73 13.33 2.73
C ALA A 49 10.46 13.31 1.86
N VAL A 50 9.48 12.47 2.22
CA VAL A 50 8.17 12.42 1.53
C VAL A 50 7.47 13.78 1.54
N ALA A 51 7.50 14.50 2.66
CA ALA A 51 6.88 15.83 2.78
C ALA A 51 7.54 16.89 1.88
N LEU A 52 8.83 16.72 1.58
CA LEU A 52 9.62 17.62 0.76
C LEU A 52 9.77 17.16 -0.70
N GLU A 53 9.24 15.98 -1.03
CA GLU A 53 9.40 15.34 -2.34
C GLU A 53 8.55 16.06 -3.41
N GLU A 54 9.24 16.59 -4.41
CA GLU A 54 8.63 17.30 -5.55
C GLU A 54 8.01 16.31 -6.55
N ASP A 55 8.58 15.11 -6.66
CA ASP A 55 8.02 14.04 -7.46
C ASP A 55 6.85 13.40 -6.70
N THR A 56 5.65 13.92 -6.99
CA THR A 56 4.41 13.44 -6.39
C THR A 56 4.15 11.95 -6.62
N THR A 57 4.65 11.37 -7.72
CA THR A 57 4.50 9.94 -8.00
C THR A 57 5.39 9.12 -7.08
N LEU A 58 6.63 9.57 -6.88
CA LEU A 58 7.58 8.93 -5.97
C LEU A 58 7.10 9.03 -4.52
N ALA A 59 6.67 10.23 -4.08
CA ALA A 59 6.12 10.46 -2.75
C ALA A 59 4.90 9.56 -2.48
N THR A 60 3.96 9.51 -3.43
CA THR A 60 2.77 8.67 -3.33
C THR A 60 3.13 7.20 -3.27
N SER A 61 4.09 6.73 -4.07
CA SER A 61 4.55 5.34 -4.08
C SER A 61 5.13 4.91 -2.73
N VAL A 62 5.94 5.76 -2.11
CA VAL A 62 6.46 5.54 -0.75
C VAL A 62 5.32 5.46 0.28
N VAL A 63 4.37 6.40 0.23
CA VAL A 63 3.22 6.39 1.15
C VAL A 63 2.41 5.11 1.00
N LEU A 64 2.05 4.71 -0.22
CA LEU A 64 1.30 3.47 -0.46
C LEU A 64 2.04 2.24 0.10
N ARG A 65 3.37 2.20 -0.04
CA ARG A 65 4.19 1.13 0.53
C ARG A 65 4.13 1.14 2.05
N MET A 66 4.27 2.31 2.67
CA MET A 66 4.18 2.45 4.13
C MET A 66 2.80 2.09 4.67
N LEU A 67 1.71 2.41 3.97
CA LEU A 67 0.35 2.06 4.39
C LEU A 67 0.15 0.55 4.60
N GLU A 68 0.83 -0.29 3.82
CA GLU A 68 0.77 -1.74 3.98
C GLU A 68 1.51 -2.23 5.24
N LEU A 69 2.52 -1.50 5.69
CA LEU A 69 3.46 -1.91 6.74
C LEU A 69 3.11 -1.35 8.13
N VAL A 70 2.56 -0.13 8.21
CA VAL A 70 2.28 0.56 9.48
C VAL A 70 0.89 0.25 10.02
N THR A 71 0.68 0.42 11.32
CA THR A 71 -0.65 0.26 11.95
C THR A 71 -1.71 1.20 11.36
N ASP A 72 -2.98 0.87 11.53
CA ASP A 72 -4.09 1.69 11.02
C ASP A 72 -4.04 3.14 11.52
N ASP A 73 -3.63 3.33 12.78
CA ASP A 73 -3.48 4.65 13.42
C ASP A 73 -2.34 5.47 12.81
N GLN A 74 -1.28 4.82 12.35
CA GLN A 74 -0.11 5.47 11.75
C GLN A 74 -0.30 5.83 10.28
N GLN A 75 -1.32 5.28 9.61
CA GLN A 75 -1.55 5.51 8.17
C GLN A 75 -1.81 6.99 7.87
N ASP A 76 -2.58 7.66 8.70
CA ASP A 76 -2.94 9.07 8.50
C ASP A 76 -1.72 9.99 8.62
N ASP A 77 -0.78 9.67 9.51
CA ASP A 77 0.49 10.39 9.66
C ASP A 77 1.39 10.30 8.42
N TRP A 78 1.21 9.28 7.57
CA TRP A 78 1.90 9.16 6.29
C TRP A 78 1.16 9.89 5.17
N ILE A 79 -0.17 9.77 5.14
CA ILE A 79 -1.01 10.43 4.14
C ILE A 79 -0.88 11.95 4.22
N VAL A 80 -0.82 12.51 5.43
CA VAL A 80 -0.74 13.96 5.64
C VAL A 80 0.55 14.57 5.06
N GLN A 81 1.60 13.77 4.82
CA GLN A 81 2.84 14.24 4.19
C GLN A 81 2.65 14.57 2.71
N LEU A 82 1.67 13.96 2.04
CA LEU A 82 1.37 14.28 0.65
C LEU A 82 0.69 15.64 0.54
N ALA A 83 0.91 16.31 -0.58
CA ALA A 83 0.15 17.50 -0.95
C ALA A 83 -1.37 17.18 -0.93
N PRO A 84 -2.24 18.10 -0.44
CA PRO A 84 -3.66 17.81 -0.22
C PRO A 84 -4.39 17.22 -1.44
N ASN A 85 -4.08 17.71 -2.64
CA ASN A 85 -4.63 17.24 -3.91
C ASN A 85 -4.24 15.79 -4.27
N ASN A 86 -3.20 15.24 -3.64
CA ASN A 86 -2.69 13.89 -3.90
C ASN A 86 -3.13 12.87 -2.83
N ARG A 87 -3.85 13.28 -1.79
CA ARG A 87 -4.21 12.41 -0.65
C ARG A 87 -5.35 11.44 -0.96
N ALA A 88 -6.28 11.80 -1.84
CA ALA A 88 -7.52 11.06 -2.04
C ALA A 88 -7.29 9.59 -2.43
N TYR A 89 -6.28 9.33 -3.27
CA TYR A 89 -5.93 7.96 -3.67
C TYR A 89 -5.38 7.15 -2.50
N SER A 90 -4.42 7.72 -1.74
CA SER A 90 -3.82 7.07 -0.56
C SER A 90 -4.84 6.86 0.57
N GLN A 91 -5.80 7.77 0.76
CA GLN A 91 -6.89 7.62 1.72
C GLN A 91 -7.81 6.45 1.37
N ARG A 92 -8.21 6.34 0.09
CA ARG A 92 -8.97 5.18 -0.38
C ARG A 92 -8.18 3.90 -0.13
N ARG A 93 -6.89 3.87 -0.52
CA ARG A 93 -6.03 2.70 -0.35
C ARG A 93 -5.84 2.31 1.12
N ALA A 94 -5.73 3.27 2.03
CA ALA A 94 -5.70 3.00 3.47
C ALA A 94 -6.96 2.24 3.92
N GLY A 95 -8.15 2.71 3.53
CA GLY A 95 -9.41 2.01 3.80
C GLY A 95 -9.44 0.58 3.24
N GLU A 96 -8.97 0.39 2.01
CA GLU A 96 -8.88 -0.93 1.39
C GLU A 96 -7.89 -1.86 2.13
N ILE A 97 -6.75 -1.34 2.60
CA ILE A 97 -5.79 -2.09 3.40
C ILE A 97 -6.40 -2.53 4.74
N ARG A 98 -7.22 -1.70 5.38
CA ARG A 98 -7.94 -2.07 6.62
C ARG A 98 -8.90 -3.25 6.38
N ILE A 99 -9.62 -3.24 5.27
CA ILE A 99 -10.46 -4.37 4.84
C ILE A 99 -9.61 -5.63 4.64
N LEU A 100 -8.45 -5.52 3.97
CA LEU A 100 -7.54 -6.65 3.77
C LEU A 100 -6.97 -7.21 5.08
N ARG A 101 -6.64 -6.35 6.05
CA ARG A 101 -6.20 -6.77 7.39
C ARG A 101 -7.28 -7.57 8.09
N ARG A 102 -8.53 -7.10 8.06
CA ARG A 102 -9.69 -7.86 8.57
C ARG A 102 -9.87 -9.19 7.83
N ALA A 103 -9.72 -9.22 6.52
CA ALA A 103 -9.88 -10.44 5.73
C ALA A 103 -8.88 -11.53 6.13
N ARG A 104 -7.61 -11.16 6.41
CA ARG A 104 -6.56 -12.09 6.86
C ARG A 104 -6.86 -12.78 8.19
N VAL A 105 -7.61 -12.10 9.06
CA VAL A 105 -8.04 -12.66 10.36
C VAL A 105 -9.46 -13.21 10.32
N GLY A 106 -10.05 -13.36 9.13
CA GLY A 106 -11.40 -13.91 8.96
C GLY A 106 -12.53 -12.98 9.41
N ALA A 107 -12.25 -11.69 9.59
CA ALA A 107 -13.20 -10.67 10.07
C ALA A 107 -13.90 -9.90 8.95
N VAL A 108 -13.90 -10.42 7.72
CA VAL A 108 -14.73 -9.93 6.60
C VAL A 108 -15.74 -11.02 6.28
N TYR A 109 -17.02 -10.72 6.51
CA TYR A 109 -18.09 -11.70 6.42
C TYR A 109 -18.71 -11.74 5.02
N PRO A 110 -19.28 -12.87 4.58
CA PRO A 110 -19.93 -12.99 3.26
C PRO A 110 -20.97 -11.89 3.00
N GLU A 111 -21.73 -11.49 3.99
CA GLU A 111 -22.81 -10.50 3.92
C GLU A 111 -22.25 -9.10 3.61
N GLU A 112 -21.13 -8.75 4.24
CA GLU A 112 -20.40 -7.50 3.96
C GLU A 112 -19.93 -7.49 2.50
N ILE A 113 -19.33 -8.59 2.03
CA ILE A 113 -18.88 -8.73 0.64
C ILE A 113 -20.06 -8.59 -0.31
N ALA A 114 -21.15 -9.32 -0.10
CA ALA A 114 -22.33 -9.26 -0.96
C ALA A 114 -22.90 -7.83 -1.06
N SER A 115 -22.86 -7.06 0.03
CA SER A 115 -23.38 -5.68 0.04
C SER A 115 -22.44 -4.64 -0.58
N GLN A 116 -21.12 -4.84 -0.54
CA GLN A 116 -20.13 -3.80 -0.89
C GLN A 116 -19.23 -4.15 -2.09
N VAL A 117 -19.25 -5.39 -2.59
CA VAL A 117 -18.32 -5.86 -3.63
C VAL A 117 -18.38 -4.99 -4.90
N GLY A 118 -19.52 -4.41 -5.25
CA GLY A 118 -19.65 -3.52 -6.41
C GLY A 118 -18.84 -2.22 -6.29
N ASP A 119 -18.68 -1.72 -5.06
CA ASP A 119 -18.02 -0.44 -4.76
C ASP A 119 -16.50 -0.60 -4.56
N TRP A 120 -16.04 -1.82 -4.31
CA TRP A 120 -14.62 -2.11 -4.13
C TRP A 120 -13.85 -2.04 -5.45
N THR A 121 -12.64 -1.49 -5.40
CA THR A 121 -11.78 -1.43 -6.58
C THR A 121 -11.29 -2.80 -7.00
N ASP A 122 -10.86 -2.92 -8.25
CA ASP A 122 -10.23 -4.13 -8.77
C ASP A 122 -9.03 -4.57 -7.92
N TRP A 123 -8.27 -3.62 -7.38
CA TRP A 123 -7.14 -3.89 -6.50
C TRP A 123 -7.57 -4.60 -5.22
N LEU A 124 -8.58 -4.05 -4.53
CA LEU A 124 -9.08 -4.64 -3.29
C LEU A 124 -9.66 -6.03 -3.55
N GLN A 125 -10.48 -6.18 -4.60
CA GLN A 125 -11.09 -7.47 -4.93
C GLN A 125 -10.06 -8.55 -5.27
N LEU A 126 -9.03 -8.24 -6.07
CA LEU A 126 -7.95 -9.18 -6.37
C LEU A 126 -7.19 -9.60 -5.10
N ARG A 127 -6.87 -8.64 -4.23
CA ARG A 127 -6.21 -8.93 -2.95
C ARG A 127 -7.11 -9.72 -2.00
N LEU A 128 -8.41 -9.48 -1.99
CA LEU A 128 -9.36 -10.27 -1.20
C LEU A 128 -9.41 -11.72 -1.66
N VAL A 129 -9.40 -11.98 -2.98
CA VAL A 129 -9.27 -13.36 -3.48
C VAL A 129 -8.05 -14.04 -2.86
N GLU A 130 -6.89 -13.39 -2.79
CA GLU A 130 -5.66 -13.96 -2.22
C GLU A 130 -5.70 -14.18 -0.70
N ASN A 131 -6.54 -13.45 0.03
CA ASN A 131 -6.50 -13.41 1.51
C ASN A 131 -7.74 -14.03 2.17
N LEU A 132 -8.84 -14.23 1.45
CA LEU A 132 -10.03 -14.89 1.98
C LEU A 132 -9.78 -16.40 2.18
N GLY A 133 -10.15 -16.88 3.37
CA GLY A 133 -10.04 -18.29 3.76
C GLY A 133 -11.35 -19.07 3.73
N ASN A 134 -12.50 -18.40 3.56
CA ASN A 134 -13.81 -19.07 3.60
C ASN A 134 -14.45 -19.17 2.21
N ARG A 135 -15.14 -20.29 1.99
CA ARG A 135 -15.74 -20.66 0.70
C ARG A 135 -16.88 -19.73 0.29
N ALA A 136 -17.74 -19.33 1.23
CA ALA A 136 -18.89 -18.48 0.96
C ALA A 136 -18.48 -17.11 0.38
N SER A 137 -17.46 -16.49 0.96
CA SER A 137 -16.89 -15.23 0.48
C SER A 137 -16.29 -15.34 -0.93
N LEU A 138 -15.57 -16.43 -1.21
CA LEU A 138 -15.01 -16.68 -2.54
C LEU A 138 -16.10 -16.98 -3.58
N ALA A 139 -17.19 -17.65 -3.18
CA ALA A 139 -18.34 -17.88 -4.06
C ALA A 139 -18.97 -16.55 -4.50
N ILE A 140 -19.16 -15.61 -3.56
CA ILE A 140 -19.69 -14.28 -3.88
C ILE A 140 -18.75 -13.53 -4.84
N LEU A 141 -17.44 -13.50 -4.59
CA LEU A 141 -16.48 -12.86 -5.51
C LEU A 141 -16.42 -13.55 -6.87
N SER A 142 -16.65 -14.86 -6.95
CA SER A 142 -16.69 -15.59 -8.22
C SER A 142 -17.91 -15.24 -9.08
N ASP A 143 -19.00 -14.85 -8.46
CA ASP A 143 -20.25 -14.48 -9.11
C ASP A 143 -20.30 -12.97 -9.43
N GLN A 144 -20.01 -12.14 -8.42
CA GLN A 144 -20.24 -10.68 -8.41
C GLN A 144 -18.95 -9.86 -8.58
N GLY A 145 -17.79 -10.50 -8.71
CA GLY A 145 -16.53 -9.81 -8.92
C GLY A 145 -16.59 -8.86 -10.12
N ARG A 146 -16.08 -7.64 -9.93
CA ARG A 146 -16.23 -6.52 -10.87
C ARG A 146 -15.71 -6.81 -12.27
N THR A 147 -14.68 -7.65 -12.38
CA THR A 147 -14.10 -8.05 -13.66
C THR A 147 -14.13 -9.57 -13.85
N LYS A 148 -14.10 -10.02 -15.11
CA LYS A 148 -13.96 -11.45 -15.45
C LYS A 148 -12.70 -12.07 -14.81
N ARG A 149 -11.59 -11.32 -14.74
CA ARG A 149 -10.35 -11.78 -14.10
C ARG A 149 -10.59 -12.10 -12.63
N ILE A 150 -11.19 -11.19 -11.88
CA ILE A 150 -11.50 -11.38 -10.45
C ILE A 150 -12.38 -12.61 -10.26
N ARG A 151 -13.48 -12.70 -11.02
CA ARG A 151 -14.42 -13.83 -10.95
C ARG A 151 -13.74 -15.18 -11.19
N ASN A 152 -12.90 -15.26 -12.22
CA ASN A 152 -12.16 -16.48 -12.54
C ASN A 152 -11.14 -16.85 -11.46
N SER A 153 -10.38 -15.88 -10.94
CA SER A 153 -9.42 -16.12 -9.86
C SER A 153 -10.10 -16.58 -8.58
N ALA A 154 -11.25 -15.99 -8.22
CA ALA A 154 -12.06 -16.41 -7.09
C ALA A 154 -12.58 -17.84 -7.26
N ALA A 155 -13.14 -18.18 -8.43
CA ALA A 155 -13.61 -19.53 -8.74
C ALA A 155 -12.49 -20.57 -8.68
N GLN A 156 -11.29 -20.23 -9.17
CA GLN A 156 -10.12 -21.10 -9.09
C GLN A 156 -9.73 -21.37 -7.64
N ARG A 157 -9.68 -20.34 -6.81
CA ARG A 157 -9.34 -20.49 -5.40
C ARG A 157 -10.41 -21.22 -4.60
N LEU A 158 -11.69 -21.01 -4.91
CA LEU A 158 -12.80 -21.75 -4.32
C LEU A 158 -12.68 -23.26 -4.57
N ARG A 159 -12.27 -23.65 -5.78
CA ARG A 159 -11.98 -25.06 -6.12
C ARG A 159 -10.76 -25.59 -5.36
N ALA A 160 -9.71 -24.78 -5.21
CA ALA A 160 -8.53 -25.18 -4.47
C ALA A 160 -8.80 -25.48 -2.98
N LEU A 161 -9.81 -24.83 -2.38
CA LEU A 161 -10.25 -25.11 -1.00
C LEU A 161 -11.14 -26.36 -0.85
N ILE A 162 -11.37 -27.15 -1.91
CA ILE A 162 -12.08 -28.43 -1.85
C ILE A 162 -11.11 -29.60 -1.60
N ASN A 163 -9.86 -29.43 -2.05
CA ASN A 163 -8.79 -30.41 -1.93
C ASN A 163 -7.97 -30.15 -0.66
#